data_AF-A0A7V9H3J3-F1
#
_entry.id   AF-A0A7V9H3J3-F1
#
_cell.length_a   1.000
_cell.length_b   1.000
_cell.length_c   1.000
_cell.angle_alpha   90.00
_cell.angle_beta   90.00
_cell.angle_gamma   90.00
#
_symmetry.space_group_name_H-M   'P 1'
#
loop_
_entity.id
_entity.type
_entity.pdbx_description
1 polymer ?
#
loop_
_entity_poly.entity_id
_entity_poly.type
_entity_poly.pdbx_seq_one_letter_code
_entity_poly.pdbx_strand_id
1 'polypeptide(L)'
;MQVYLAEFIGTMILIILGDGVVAGVLLKNSKAENSGWIVITFGWAMAVTIAVYCVGQFSGAHINPAVTIGLAATGQFEWLMVPGYIIAQFLGAFVGGVIVWLAYLAHWGPTEDAGLKLGVFCT
;
A
#
# COMPACT_ATOMS: atom_id res chain seq x y z
N MET A 1 -11.19 -17.77 5.21
CA MET A 1 -11.94 -16.64 4.60
C MET A 1 -11.63 -15.32 5.29
N GLN A 2 -11.80 -15.21 6.61
CA GLN A 2 -11.50 -13.97 7.35
C GLN A 2 -10.03 -13.51 7.18
N VAL A 3 -9.07 -14.45 7.18
CA VAL A 3 -7.63 -14.16 6.95
C VAL A 3 -7.37 -13.48 5.60
N TYR A 4 -7.97 -13.97 4.51
CA TYR A 4 -7.76 -13.42 3.17
C TYR A 4 -8.43 -12.05 3.01
N LEU A 5 -9.61 -11.86 3.59
CA LEU A 5 -10.25 -10.54 3.61
C LEU A 5 -9.41 -9.54 4.42
N ALA A 6 -8.83 -9.96 5.53
CA ALA A 6 -7.94 -9.15 6.34
C ALA A 6 -6.67 -8.75 5.56
N GLU A 7 -6.05 -9.67 4.82
CA GLU A 7 -4.90 -9.36 3.95
C GLU A 7 -5.27 -8.40 2.81
N PHE A 8 -6.45 -8.58 2.20
CA PHE A 8 -6.97 -7.66 1.19
C PHE A 8 -7.19 -6.26 1.76
N ILE A 9 -7.94 -6.13 2.86
CA ILE A 9 -8.24 -4.83 3.49
C ILE A 9 -6.96 -4.17 4.01
N GLY A 10 -6.08 -4.95 4.65
CA GLY A 10 -4.83 -4.45 5.20
C GLY A 10 -3.91 -3.89 4.12
N THR A 11 -3.75 -4.62 3.01
CA THR A 11 -2.93 -4.16 1.88
C THR A 11 -3.58 -2.97 1.17
N MET A 12 -4.91 -2.94 1.05
CA MET A 12 -5.63 -1.78 0.52
C MET A 12 -5.38 -0.52 1.37
N ILE A 13 -5.48 -0.61 2.70
CA ILE A 13 -5.19 0.51 3.61
C ILE A 13 -3.73 0.94 3.48
N LEU A 14 -2.80 -0.01 3.45
CA LEU A 14 -1.37 0.23 3.27
C LEU A 14 -1.12 1.07 2.00
N ILE A 15 -1.69 0.69 0.87
CA ILE A 15 -1.51 1.39 -0.41
C ILE A 15 -2.23 2.74 -0.42
N ILE A 16 -3.46 2.84 0.10
CA ILE A 16 -4.18 4.12 0.16
C ILE A 16 -3.36 5.18 0.90
N LEU A 17 -2.73 4.81 2.01
CA LEU A 17 -1.98 5.74 2.85
C LEU A 17 -0.54 5.94 2.35
N GLY A 18 0.14 4.86 1.94
CA GLY A 18 1.51 4.87 1.42
C GLY A 18 1.61 5.61 0.09
N ASP A 19 0.94 5.12 -0.95
CA ASP A 19 0.94 5.77 -2.26
C ASP A 19 0.22 7.13 -2.19
N GLY A 20 -0.77 7.27 -1.30
CA GLY A 20 -1.45 8.55 -1.06
C GLY A 20 -0.50 9.66 -0.58
N VAL A 21 0.43 9.37 0.33
CA VAL A 21 1.42 10.39 0.73
C VAL A 21 2.39 10.71 -0.41
N VAL A 22 2.76 9.72 -1.23
CA VAL A 22 3.61 9.94 -2.39
C VAL A 22 2.90 10.80 -3.44
N ALA A 23 1.64 10.48 -3.77
CA ALA A 23 0.79 11.27 -4.66
C ALA A 23 0.63 12.71 -4.13
N GLY A 24 0.42 12.85 -2.83
CA GLY A 24 0.37 14.14 -2.16
C GLY A 24 1.64 14.97 -2.35
N VAL A 25 2.82 14.36 -2.27
CA VAL A 25 4.08 15.10 -2.36
C VAL A 25 4.52 15.34 -3.80
N LEU A 26 4.26 14.40 -4.71
CA LEU A 26 4.79 14.45 -6.09
C LEU A 26 3.86 15.13 -7.10
N LEU A 27 2.53 15.11 -6.89
CA LEU A 27 1.60 15.63 -7.89
C LEU A 27 1.37 17.14 -7.73
N LYS A 28 1.30 17.83 -8.88
CA LYS A 28 1.07 19.27 -8.99
C LYS A 28 -0.25 19.71 -8.36
N ASN A 29 -0.23 20.88 -7.73
CA ASN A 29 -1.37 21.53 -7.07
C ASN A 29 -1.96 20.74 -5.89
N SER A 30 -1.30 19.65 -5.47
CA SER A 30 -1.60 19.01 -4.20
C SER A 30 -1.23 19.95 -3.04
N LYS A 31 -1.97 19.90 -1.94
CA LYS A 31 -1.62 20.67 -0.72
C LYS A 31 -0.28 20.26 -0.12
N ALA A 32 0.17 19.04 -0.37
CA ALA A 32 1.44 18.52 0.12
C ALA A 32 2.56 18.59 -0.94
N GLU A 33 2.33 19.21 -2.09
CA GLU A 33 3.31 19.28 -3.18
C GLU A 33 4.66 19.82 -2.66
N ASN A 34 5.75 19.13 -2.98
CA ASN A 34 7.11 19.49 -2.57
C ASN A 34 7.34 19.54 -1.04
N SER A 35 6.52 18.87 -0.22
CA SER A 35 6.74 18.78 1.24
C SER A 35 7.97 17.94 1.63
N GLY A 36 8.58 17.25 0.65
CA GLY A 36 9.88 16.59 0.81
C GLY A 36 9.81 15.15 1.32
N TRP A 37 10.98 14.50 1.33
CA TRP A 37 11.14 13.07 1.58
C TRP A 37 10.71 12.64 2.99
N ILE A 38 10.87 13.50 4.00
CA ILE A 38 10.49 13.19 5.38
C ILE A 38 8.98 12.95 5.53
N VAL A 39 8.15 13.67 4.76
CA VAL A 39 6.70 13.47 4.77
C VAL A 39 6.35 12.13 4.14
N ILE A 40 7.03 11.75 3.05
CA ILE A 40 6.85 10.45 2.40
C ILE A 40 7.23 9.31 3.36
N THR A 41 8.44 9.35 3.94
CA THR A 41 8.91 8.24 4.79
C THR A 41 8.11 8.11 6.07
N PHE A 42 7.75 9.23 6.71
CA PHE A 42 6.89 9.21 7.88
C PHE A 42 5.47 8.73 7.53
N GLY A 43 4.92 9.17 6.40
CA GLY A 43 3.61 8.72 5.92
C GLY A 43 3.56 7.22 5.65
N TRP A 44 4.60 6.66 5.00
CA TRP A 44 4.73 5.21 4.81
C TRP A 44 4.85 4.44 6.12
N ALA A 45 5.65 4.93 7.08
CA ALA A 45 5.77 4.31 8.39
C ALA A 45 4.40 4.26 9.13
N MET A 46 3.64 5.34 9.05
CA MET A 46 2.29 5.39 9.60
C MET A 46 1.31 4.49 8.84
N ALA A 47 1.41 4.41 7.51
CA ALA A 47 0.59 3.53 6.67
C ALA A 47 0.73 2.06 7.09
N VAL A 48 1.98 1.58 7.22
CA VAL A 48 2.28 0.22 7.69
C VAL A 48 1.73 0.01 9.10
N THR A 49 1.99 0.95 10.01
CA THR A 49 1.53 0.86 11.41
C THR A 49 0.02 0.71 11.49
N ILE A 50 -0.73 1.59 10.80
CA ILE A 50 -2.19 1.57 10.80
C ILE A 50 -2.73 0.28 10.18
N ALA A 51 -2.20 -0.15 9.03
CA ALA A 51 -2.62 -1.39 8.39
C ALA A 51 -2.44 -2.59 9.33
N VAL A 52 -1.28 -2.72 9.98
CA VAL A 52 -1.00 -3.78 10.95
C VAL A 52 -1.97 -3.74 12.14
N TYR A 53 -2.24 -2.58 12.73
CA TYR A 53 -3.20 -2.47 13.84
C TYR A 53 -4.63 -2.84 13.42
N CYS A 54 -5.03 -2.52 12.19
CA CYS A 54 -6.36 -2.86 11.69
C CYS A 54 -6.56 -4.37 11.50
N VAL A 55 -5.55 -5.08 10.96
CA VAL A 55 -5.74 -6.46 10.48
C VAL A 55 -4.91 -7.54 11.18
N GLY A 56 -4.01 -7.14 12.08
CA GLY A 56 -3.04 -8.03 12.74
C GLY A 56 -3.69 -9.19 13.49
N GLN A 57 -4.75 -8.92 14.26
CA GLN A 57 -5.46 -9.95 15.03
C GLN A 57 -6.17 -10.99 14.15
N PHE A 58 -6.41 -10.70 12.87
CA PHE A 58 -7.19 -11.54 11.98
C PHE A 58 -6.34 -12.40 11.04
N SER A 59 -5.16 -11.92 10.64
CA SER A 59 -4.35 -12.54 9.57
C SER A 59 -2.86 -12.70 9.92
N GLY A 60 -2.40 -12.10 11.01
CA GLY A 60 -0.98 -11.87 11.26
C GLY A 60 -0.43 -10.61 10.56
N ALA A 61 -1.26 -9.91 9.76
CA ALA A 61 -0.91 -8.71 9.00
C ALA A 61 0.37 -8.88 8.20
N HIS A 62 0.42 -9.88 7.31
CA HIS A 62 1.54 -9.99 6.41
C HIS A 62 1.57 -8.81 5.45
N ILE A 63 0.41 -8.51 4.85
CA ILE A 63 0.12 -7.37 3.96
C ILE A 63 1.18 -7.12 2.87
N ASN A 64 1.95 -8.17 2.57
CA ASN A 64 3.14 -8.13 1.74
C ASN A 64 3.52 -9.57 1.32
N PRO A 65 3.64 -9.84 0.02
CA PRO A 65 4.05 -11.15 -0.48
C PRO A 65 5.42 -11.60 0.04
N ALA A 66 6.39 -10.69 0.16
CA ALA A 66 7.73 -11.01 0.64
C ALA A 66 7.73 -11.44 2.12
N VAL A 67 6.92 -10.78 2.96
CA VAL A 67 6.73 -11.19 4.37
C VAL A 67 6.09 -12.57 4.44
N THR A 68 5.04 -12.80 3.62
CA THR A 68 4.34 -14.08 3.56
C THR A 68 5.28 -15.23 3.18
N ILE A 69 6.08 -15.02 2.14
CA ILE A 69 7.06 -16.02 1.68
C ILE A 69 8.17 -16.21 2.71
N GLY A 70 8.67 -15.13 3.34
CA GLY A 70 9.70 -15.21 4.37
C GLY A 70 9.26 -16.01 5.61
N LEU A 71 8.03 -15.79 6.08
CA LEU A 71 7.46 -16.56 7.20
C LEU A 71 7.26 -18.03 6.81
N ALA A 72 6.81 -18.32 5.58
CA ALA A 72 6.68 -19.69 5.10
C ALA A 72 8.04 -20.39 4.97
N ALA A 73 9.07 -19.69 4.48
CA ALA A 73 10.42 -20.21 4.33
C ALA A 73 11.10 -20.54 5.67
N THR A 74 10.73 -19.83 6.73
CA THR A 74 11.23 -20.07 8.10
C THR A 74 10.38 -21.04 8.91
N GLY A 75 9.34 -21.63 8.31
CA GLY A 75 8.44 -22.58 8.97
C GLY A 75 7.44 -21.94 9.94
N GLN A 76 7.31 -20.60 9.91
CA GLN A 76 6.39 -19.84 10.76
C GLN A 76 5.00 -19.66 10.12
N PHE A 77 4.83 -20.09 8.87
CA PHE A 77 3.56 -19.99 8.14
C PHE A 77 3.37 -21.16 7.17
N GLU A 78 2.11 -21.59 6.96
CA GLU A 78 1.79 -22.74 6.13
C GLU A 78 1.88 -22.38 4.63
N TRP A 79 2.71 -23.11 3.89
CA TRP A 79 2.89 -22.93 2.44
C TRP A 79 1.59 -23.02 1.63
N LEU A 80 0.64 -23.84 2.08
CA LEU A 80 -0.66 -24.01 1.40
C LEU A 80 -1.50 -22.73 1.41
N MET A 81 -1.30 -21.84 2.38
CA MET A 81 -2.03 -20.57 2.48
C MET A 81 -1.36 -19.42 1.70
N VAL A 82 -0.09 -19.56 1.34
CA VAL A 82 0.71 -18.51 0.68
C VAL A 82 0.07 -17.98 -0.60
N PRO A 83 -0.40 -18.83 -1.56
CA PRO A 83 -1.01 -18.33 -2.78
C PRO A 83 -2.26 -17.47 -2.51
N GLY A 84 -3.08 -17.86 -1.52
CA GLY A 84 -4.28 -17.12 -1.14
C GLY A 84 -3.96 -15.75 -0.53
N TYR A 85 -2.93 -15.67 0.32
CA TYR A 85 -2.44 -14.41 0.87
C TYR A 85 -1.93 -13.48 -0.24
N ILE A 86 -1.11 -14.00 -1.14
CA ILE A 86 -0.56 -13.22 -2.26
C ILE A 86 -1.70 -12.68 -3.13
N ILE A 87 -2.65 -13.52 -3.55
CA ILE A 87 -3.79 -13.06 -4.37
C ILE A 87 -4.59 -11.96 -3.64
N ALA A 88 -4.87 -12.14 -2.36
CA ALA A 88 -5.58 -11.14 -1.56
C ALA A 88 -4.81 -9.81 -1.46
N GLN A 89 -3.50 -9.87 -1.20
CA GLN A 89 -2.62 -8.71 -1.12
C GLN A 89 -2.57 -7.96 -2.45
N PHE A 90 -2.38 -8.66 -3.57
CA PHE A 90 -2.35 -8.04 -4.90
C PHE A 90 -3.68 -7.37 -5.26
N LEU A 91 -4.81 -8.01 -4.97
CA LEU A 91 -6.12 -7.41 -5.19
C LEU A 91 -6.35 -6.19 -4.28
N GLY A 92 -5.93 -6.27 -3.02
CA GLY A 92 -6.00 -5.16 -2.07
C GLY A 92 -5.16 -3.97 -2.53
N ALA A 93 -3.92 -4.24 -2.94
CA ALA A 93 -3.01 -3.23 -3.48
C ALA A 93 -3.57 -2.57 -4.74
N PHE A 94 -4.11 -3.37 -5.68
CA PHE A 94 -4.73 -2.86 -6.90
C PHE A 94 -5.91 -1.92 -6.59
N VAL A 95 -6.82 -2.33 -5.70
CA VAL A 95 -7.96 -1.50 -5.30
C VAL A 95 -7.49 -0.24 -4.58
N GLY A 96 -6.49 -0.34 -3.70
CA GLY A 96 -5.89 0.82 -3.03
C GLY A 96 -5.29 1.81 -4.03
N GLY A 97 -4.54 1.32 -5.02
CA GLY A 97 -3.95 2.14 -6.08
C GLY A 97 -5.00 2.85 -6.93
N VAL A 98 -6.10 2.17 -7.28
CA VAL A 98 -7.25 2.79 -7.97
C VAL A 98 -7.88 3.89 -7.12
N ILE A 99 -8.02 3.68 -5.81
CA ILE A 99 -8.56 4.69 -4.89
C ILE A 99 -7.63 5.92 -4.85
N VAL A 100 -6.32 5.73 -4.76
CA VAL A 100 -5.33 6.83 -4.82
C VAL A 100 -5.44 7.58 -6.15
N TRP A 101 -5.51 6.85 -7.27
CA TRP A 101 -5.68 7.45 -8.59
C TRP A 101 -6.94 8.33 -8.67
N LEU A 102 -8.08 7.86 -8.17
CA LEU A 102 -9.32 8.61 -8.11
C LEU A 102 -9.25 9.80 -7.15
N ALA A 103 -8.67 9.62 -5.96
CA ALA A 103 -8.55 10.67 -4.95
C ALA A 103 -7.72 11.86 -5.45
N TYR A 104 -6.73 11.58 -6.31
CA TYR A 104 -5.86 12.60 -6.90
C TYR A 104 -6.23 12.96 -8.36
N LEU A 105 -7.46 12.65 -8.81
CA LEU A 105 -7.85 12.75 -10.23
C LEU A 105 -7.52 14.12 -10.86
N ALA A 106 -7.75 15.21 -10.12
CA ALA A 106 -7.51 16.57 -10.58
C ALA A 106 -6.02 16.95 -10.70
N HIS A 107 -5.11 16.18 -10.11
CA HIS A 107 -3.68 16.50 -10.01
C HIS A 107 -2.84 15.80 -11.10
N TRP A 108 -3.35 14.73 -11.71
CA TRP A 108 -2.62 14.00 -12.77
C TRP A 108 -2.46 14.82 -14.05
N GLY A 109 -3.47 15.59 -14.45
CA GLY A 109 -3.43 16.42 -15.66
C GLY A 109 -2.36 17.51 -15.57
N PRO A 110 -2.35 18.33 -14.51
CA PRO A 110 -1.35 19.38 -14.30
C PRO A 110 0.08 18.88 -14.07
N THR A 111 0.27 17.62 -13.67
CA THR A 111 1.60 17.02 -13.52
C THR A 111 2.05 16.51 -14.88
N GLU A 112 2.99 17.17 -15.55
CA GLU A 112 3.43 16.71 -16.89
C GLU A 112 4.51 15.62 -16.82
N ASP A 113 5.35 15.66 -15.79
CA ASP A 113 6.45 14.71 -15.59
C ASP A 113 5.93 13.28 -15.38
N ALA A 114 6.28 12.38 -16.30
CA ALA A 114 5.87 10.98 -16.25
C ALA A 114 6.56 10.19 -15.13
N GLY A 115 7.78 10.57 -14.75
CA GLY A 115 8.53 9.97 -13.64
C GLY A 115 7.87 10.27 -12.30
N LEU A 116 7.37 11.50 -12.10
CA LEU A 116 6.62 11.84 -10.90
C LEU A 116 5.31 11.06 -10.78
N LYS A 117 4.61 10.81 -11.90
CA LYS A 117 3.40 9.97 -11.91
C LYS A 117 3.69 8.52 -11.61
N LEU A 118 4.72 7.97 -12.26
CA LEU A 118 5.15 6.59 -12.06
C LEU A 118 5.59 6.36 -10.62
N GLY A 119 6.33 7.32 -10.05
CA GLY A 119 6.85 7.27 -8.69
C GLY A 119 5.78 7.10 -7.60
N VAL A 120 4.51 7.43 -7.87
CA VAL A 120 3.40 7.20 -6.94
C VAL A 120 3.17 5.70 -6.67
N PHE A 121 3.42 4.83 -7.65
CA PHE A 121 3.04 3.42 -7.60
C PHE A 121 4.22 2.44 -7.69
N CYS A 122 5.46 2.93 -7.66
CA CYS A 122 6.66 2.10 -7.85
C CYS A 122 7.80 2.41 -6.86
N THR A 123 7.44 2.81 -5.63
CA THR A 123 8.40 3.07 -4.55
C THR A 123 9.09 1.83 -4.02
#